data_AF-R0EB39-F1
#
_entry.id   AF-R0EB39-F1
#
_cell.length_a   1.000
_cell.length_b   1.000
_cell.length_c   1.000
_cell.angle_alpha   90.00
_cell.angle_beta   90.00
_cell.angle_gamma   90.00
#
_symmetry.space_group_name_H-M   'P 1'
#
loop_
_entity.id
_entity.type
_entity.pdbx_description
1 polymer ?
#
loop_
_entity_poly.entity_id
_entity_poly.type
_entity_poly.pdbx_seq_one_letter_code
_entity_poly.pdbx_strand_id
1 'polypeptide(L)'
;MSQPAPEDYSDEELLAMLKPAQLAELDRQIGDMFGAEGVDKAEALLAMANVYGMRAAERDETSALAMLQLAAAMRRRAELMLAARN
;
A
#
# COMPACT_ATOMS: atom_id res chain seq x y z
N MET A 1 2.60 -20.28 19.07
CA MET A 1 1.57 -19.55 18.31
C MET A 1 2.22 -19.16 17.01
N SER A 2 1.76 -19.68 15.87
CA SER A 2 2.29 -19.26 14.56
C SER A 2 1.83 -17.83 14.31
N GLN A 3 2.74 -16.99 13.82
CA GLN A 3 2.40 -15.65 13.36
C GLN A 3 1.46 -15.79 12.14
N PRO A 4 0.39 -14.97 12.04
CA PRO A 4 -0.47 -14.95 10.85
C PRO A 4 0.36 -14.73 9.57
N ALA A 5 -0.06 -15.33 8.46
CA ALA A 5 0.59 -15.09 7.19
C ALA A 5 0.38 -13.63 6.77
N PRO A 6 1.31 -13.01 6.01
CA PRO A 6 1.20 -11.60 5.61
C PRO A 6 -0.15 -11.23 4.96
N GLU A 7 -0.72 -12.14 4.16
CA GLU A 7 -2.01 -11.98 3.49
C GLU A 7 -3.23 -12.00 4.43
N ASP A 8 -3.06 -12.48 5.66
CA ASP A 8 -4.15 -12.53 6.66
C ASP A 8 -4.39 -11.18 7.34
N TYR A 9 -3.46 -10.23 7.21
CA TYR A 9 -3.60 -8.90 7.80
C TYR A 9 -4.45 -7.99 6.92
N SER A 10 -5.31 -7.21 7.57
CA SER A 10 -6.01 -6.09 6.93
C SER A 10 -5.05 -4.95 6.59
N ASP A 11 -5.49 -4.05 5.70
CA ASP A 11 -4.73 -2.84 5.36
C ASP A 11 -4.39 -1.99 6.60
N GLU A 12 -5.33 -1.85 7.54
CA GLU A 12 -5.10 -1.11 8.77
C GLU A 12 -4.00 -1.76 9.64
N GLU A 13 -4.02 -3.09 9.75
CA GLU A 13 -3.01 -3.84 10.50
C GLU A 13 -1.63 -3.76 9.82
N LEU A 14 -1.58 -3.93 8.50
CA LEU A 14 -0.35 -3.81 7.71
C LEU A 14 0.30 -2.44 7.89
N LEU A 15 -0.50 -1.37 7.83
CA LEU A 15 -0.02 -0.01 8.02
C LEU A 15 0.37 0.27 9.48
N ALA A 16 -0.33 -0.30 10.45
CA ALA A 16 -0.01 -0.15 11.88
C ALA A 16 1.33 -0.81 12.27
N MET A 17 1.81 -1.78 11.49
CA MET A 17 3.14 -2.36 11.67
C MET A 17 4.29 -1.42 11.28
N LEU A 18 4.01 -0.37 10.49
CA LEU A 18 5.00 0.64 10.12
C LEU A 18 5.12 1.69 11.24
N LYS A 19 6.34 2.16 11.49
CA LYS A 19 6.53 3.35 12.33
C LYS A 19 5.90 4.55 11.64
N PRO A 20 5.38 5.55 12.38
CA PRO A 20 4.78 6.75 11.78
C PRO A 20 5.69 7.45 10.76
N ALA A 21 7.01 7.49 11.02
CA ALA A 21 7.98 8.06 10.08
C ALA A 21 8.15 7.23 8.79
N GLN A 22 8.06 5.90 8.88
CA GLN A 22 8.13 5.02 7.70
C GLN A 22 6.87 5.15 6.85
N LEU A 23 5.71 5.25 7.50
CA LEU A 23 4.44 5.47 6.83
C LEU A 23 4.40 6.81 6.09
N ALA A 24 4.81 7.90 6.76
CA ALA A 24 4.86 9.23 6.13
C ALA A 24 5.84 9.28 4.94
N GLU A 25 6.99 8.61 5.06
CA GLU A 25 7.96 8.51 3.97
C GLU A 25 7.41 7.67 2.80
N LEU A 26 6.72 6.57 3.09
CA LEU A 26 6.07 5.74 2.07
C LEU A 26 4.99 6.52 1.31
N ASP A 27 4.13 7.26 2.02
CA ASP A 27 3.12 8.12 1.42
C ASP A 27 3.72 9.18 0.50
N ARG A 28 4.84 9.79 0.95
CA ARG A 28 5.60 10.77 0.17
C ARG A 28 6.16 10.14 -1.11
N GLN A 29 6.80 8.98 -1.01
CA GLN A 29 7.36 8.27 -2.17
C GLN A 29 6.29 7.86 -3.19
N ILE A 30 5.14 7.37 -2.72
CA ILE A 30 3.99 7.08 -3.59
C ILE A 30 3.54 8.37 -4.29
N GLY A 31 3.39 9.46 -3.54
CA GLY A 31 3.03 10.76 -4.10
C GLY A 31 4.02 11.27 -5.14
N ASP A 32 5.32 11.17 -4.89
CA ASP A 32 6.36 11.61 -5.82
C ASP A 32 6.37 10.76 -7.10
N MET A 33 6.20 9.45 -6.96
CA MET A 33 6.23 8.51 -8.09
C MET A 33 5.04 8.70 -9.04
N PHE A 34 3.84 8.94 -8.53
CA PHE A 34 2.64 9.10 -9.36
C PHE A 34 2.30 10.57 -9.68
N GLY A 35 2.72 11.51 -8.84
CA GLY A 35 2.45 12.94 -8.97
C GLY A 35 3.24 13.62 -10.09
N ALA A 36 4.49 13.20 -10.33
CA ALA A 36 5.37 13.86 -11.31
C ALA A 36 4.87 13.75 -12.76
N GLU A 37 4.13 12.69 -13.12
CA GLU A 37 3.64 12.45 -14.48
C GLU A 37 2.14 12.70 -14.68
N GLY A 38 1.43 13.24 -13.66
CA GLY A 38 -0.03 13.43 -13.73
C GLY A 38 -0.84 12.12 -13.67
N VAL A 39 -0.21 11.05 -13.18
CA VAL A 39 -0.79 9.71 -12.98
C VAL A 39 -1.25 9.51 -11.54
N ASP A 40 -1.24 10.55 -10.70
CA ASP A 40 -1.85 10.57 -9.36
C ASP A 40 -3.38 10.52 -9.50
N LYS A 41 -3.85 9.33 -9.89
CA LYS A 41 -5.24 8.95 -10.08
C LYS A 41 -5.51 7.79 -9.15
N ALA A 42 -6.62 7.87 -8.43
CA ALA A 42 -7.05 6.81 -7.53
C ALA A 42 -7.09 5.44 -8.25
N GLU A 43 -7.53 5.41 -9.50
CA GLU A 43 -7.60 4.19 -10.32
C GLU A 43 -6.23 3.56 -10.58
N ALA A 44 -5.18 4.37 -10.80
CA ALA A 44 -3.82 3.87 -11.01
C ALA A 44 -3.24 3.27 -9.72
N LEU A 45 -3.45 3.95 -8.59
CA LEU A 45 -3.05 3.46 -7.27
C LEU A 45 -3.73 2.13 -6.93
N LEU A 46 -5.04 2.02 -7.20
CA LEU A 46 -5.80 0.77 -6.98
C LEU A 46 -5.31 -0.37 -7.89
N ALA A 47 -5.04 -0.08 -9.17
CA ALA A 47 -4.50 -1.08 -10.09
C ALA A 47 -3.14 -1.61 -9.63
N MET A 48 -2.24 -0.73 -9.20
CA MET A 48 -0.92 -1.11 -8.69
C MET A 48 -1.01 -1.87 -7.37
N ALA A 49 -1.87 -1.44 -6.44
CA ALA A 49 -2.12 -2.15 -5.19
C ALA A 49 -2.59 -3.59 -5.43
N ASN A 50 -3.46 -3.81 -6.43
CA ASN A 50 -3.90 -5.14 -6.81
C ASN A 50 -2.74 -5.99 -7.35
N VAL A 51 -1.87 -5.41 -8.18
CA VAL A 51 -0.68 -6.13 -8.69
C VAL A 51 0.26 -6.51 -7.56
N TYR A 52 0.58 -5.58 -6.64
CA TYR A 52 1.43 -5.88 -5.50
C TYR A 52 0.81 -6.93 -4.58
N GLY A 53 -0.50 -6.88 -4.34
CA GLY A 53 -1.23 -7.91 -3.59
C GLY A 53 -1.14 -9.29 -4.23
N MET A 54 -1.42 -9.40 -5.53
CA MET A 54 -1.30 -10.68 -6.26
C MET A 54 0.13 -11.22 -6.23
N ARG A 55 1.13 -10.36 -6.38
CA ARG A 55 2.53 -10.76 -6.43
C ARG A 55 3.12 -11.08 -5.07
N ALA A 56 2.53 -10.61 -3.97
CA ALA A 56 2.97 -10.94 -2.61
C ALA A 56 2.88 -12.45 -2.33
N ALA A 57 1.83 -13.12 -2.85
CA ALA A 57 1.64 -14.56 -2.72
C ALA A 57 2.76 -15.41 -3.37
N GLU A 58 3.57 -14.82 -4.24
CA GLU A 58 4.70 -15.48 -4.93
C GLU A 58 6.04 -15.24 -4.23
N ARG A 59 6.06 -14.59 -3.06
CA ARG A 59 7.28 -14.13 -2.38
C ARG A 59 7.46 -14.76 -1.00
N ASP A 60 8.67 -14.64 -0.47
CA ASP A 60 8.94 -14.95 0.94
C ASP A 60 8.15 -13.99 1.86
N GLU A 61 7.91 -14.41 3.11
CA GLU A 61 7.06 -13.69 4.06
C GLU A 61 7.49 -12.22 4.27
N THR A 62 8.79 -11.92 4.28
CA THR A 62 9.29 -10.56 4.51
C THR A 62 9.00 -9.67 3.31
N SER A 63 9.30 -10.17 2.11
CA SER A 63 8.99 -9.48 0.85
C SER A 63 7.48 -9.33 0.65
N ALA A 64 6.70 -10.37 0.96
CA ALA A 64 5.24 -10.35 0.88
C ALA A 64 4.66 -9.28 1.80
N LEU A 65 5.12 -9.21 3.05
CA LEU A 65 4.71 -8.18 4.01
C LEU A 65 4.98 -6.77 3.45
N ALA A 66 6.18 -6.51 2.94
CA ALA A 66 6.53 -5.20 2.39
C ALA A 66 5.65 -4.83 1.18
N MET A 67 5.34 -5.79 0.31
CA MET A 67 4.48 -5.59 -0.85
C MET A 67 3.02 -5.32 -0.45
N LEU A 68 2.53 -6.01 0.58
CA LEU A 68 1.18 -5.80 1.10
C LEU A 68 1.06 -4.46 1.82
N GLN A 69 2.08 -4.04 2.57
CA GLN A 69 2.16 -2.70 3.17
C GLN A 69 2.15 -1.59 2.11
N LEU A 70 2.88 -1.78 1.00
CA LEU A 70 2.84 -0.86 -0.13
C LEU A 70 1.44 -0.82 -0.77
N ALA A 71 0.81 -1.98 -0.98
CA ALA A 71 -0.54 -2.07 -1.54
C ALA A 71 -1.58 -1.38 -0.65
N ALA A 72 -1.51 -1.59 0.67
CA ALA A 72 -2.37 -0.95 1.65
C ALA A 72 -2.20 0.58 1.64
N ALA A 73 -0.96 1.07 1.59
CA ALA A 73 -0.67 2.51 1.51
C ALA A 73 -1.25 3.14 0.22
N MET A 74 -1.12 2.44 -0.91
CA MET A 74 -1.71 2.87 -2.19
C MET A 74 -3.24 2.92 -2.14
N ARG A 75 -3.90 1.91 -1.57
CA ARG A 75 -5.36 1.89 -1.38
C ARG A 75 -5.84 3.04 -0.50
N ARG A 76 -5.20 3.24 0.65
CA ARG A 76 -5.52 4.36 1.55
C ARG A 76 -5.36 5.72 0.86
N ARG A 77 -4.27 5.93 0.09
CA ARG A 77 -4.09 7.18 -0.68
C ARG A 77 -5.22 7.36 -1.69
N ALA A 78 -5.57 6.31 -2.44
CA ALA A 78 -6.66 6.36 -3.40
C ALA A 78 -8.00 6.72 -2.74
N GLU A 79 -8.31 6.13 -1.58
CA GLU A 79 -9.50 6.46 -0.79
C GLU A 79 -9.53 7.92 -0.35
N LEU A 80 -8.42 8.45 0.16
CA LEU A 80 -8.30 9.86 0.54
C LEU A 80 -8.51 10.80 -0.66
N MET A 81 -7.98 10.43 -1.83
CA MET A 81 -8.19 11.20 -3.06
C MET A 81 -9.64 11.18 -3.52
N LEU A 82 -10.30 10.01 -3.45
CA LEU A 82 -11.71 9.88 -3.79
C LEU A 82 -12.61 10.65 -2.82
N ALA A 83 -12.29 10.60 -1.52
CA ALA A 83 -13.01 11.36 -0.49
C ALA A 83 -12.86 12.87 -0.69
N ALA A 84 -11.69 13.36 -1.11
CA ALA A 84 -11.45 14.78 -1.38
C ALA A 84 -12.16 15.32 -2.64
N ARG A 85 -12.67 14.44 -3.52
CA ARG A 85 -13.42 14.82 -4.73
C ARG A 85 -14.92 14.96 -4.50
N ASN A 86 -15.43 14.48 -3.37
CA ASN A 86 -16.84 14.52 -2.97
C ASN A 86 -17.10 15.64 -1.96
#